data_AF-A0A1F5MIV4-F1
#
_entry.id   AF-A0A1F5MIV4-F1
#
_cell.length_a   1.000
_cell.length_b   1.000
_cell.length_c   1.000
_cell.angle_alpha   90.00
_cell.angle_beta   90.00
_cell.angle_gamma   90.00
#
_symmetry.space_group_name_H-M   'P 1'
#
loop_
_entity.id
_entity.type
_entity.pdbx_description
1 polymer ?
#
loop_
_entity_poly.entity_id
_entity_poly.type
_entity_poly.pdbx_seq_one_letter_code
_entity_poly.pdbx_strand_id
1 'polypeptide(L)' 'MSKILAVLVLIILVAYTLVSQGVVDLPVLSQKIATQKEVKVELKSEYKNPFDANTQYVNPFSEYQNPFDALE' A
#
# COMPACT_ATOMS: atom_id res chain seq x y z
N MET A 1 27.49 39.02 31.18
CA MET A 1 27.46 38.56 29.77
C MET A 1 28.10 37.20 29.56
N SER A 2 29.37 36.97 29.97
CA SER A 2 30.06 35.68 29.76
C SER A 2 29.34 34.45 30.35
N LYS A 3 28.75 34.55 31.56
CA LYS A 3 28.01 33.44 32.19
C LYS A 3 26.73 33.05 31.42
N ILE A 4 26.03 34.04 30.87
CA ILE A 4 24.81 33.81 30.08
C ILE A 4 25.16 33.10 28.77
N LEU A 5 26.25 33.51 28.11
CA LEU A 5 26.78 32.85 26.93
C LEU A 5 27.14 31.39 27.22
N ALA A 6 27.84 31.13 28.33
CA ALA A 6 28.23 29.77 28.73
C ALA A 6 27.01 28.86 28.98
N VAL A 7 25.96 29.38 29.62
CA VAL A 7 24.71 28.64 29.84
C VAL A 7 23.99 28.35 28.52
N LEU A 8 23.97 29.31 27.59
CA LEU A 8 23.32 29.15 26.29
C LEU A 8 24.01 28.08 25.43
N VAL A 9 25.34 28.08 25.43
CA VAL A 9 26.15 27.05 24.76
C VAL A 9 25.91 25.67 25.37
N LEU A 10 25.83 25.58 26.70
CA LEU A 10 25.53 24.31 27.39
C LEU A 10 24.16 23.76 26.97
N ILE A 11 23.14 24.61 26.90
CA ILE A 11 21.78 24.21 26.50
C ILE A 11 21.76 23.68 25.06
N ILE A 12 22.44 24.38 24.13
CA ILE A 12 22.53 23.97 22.72
C ILE A 12 23.24 22.61 22.60
N LEU A 13 24.30 22.41 23.38
CA LEU A 13 25.09 21.18 23.34
C LEU A 13 24.30 19.99 23.88
N VAL A 14 23.57 20.17 24.99
CA VAL A 14 22.65 19.14 25.51
C VAL A 14 21.54 18.82 24.50
N ALA A 15 20.90 19.84 23.92
CA ALA A 15 19.88 19.64 22.90
C ALA A 15 20.41 18.86 21.68
N TYR A 16 21.62 19.17 21.22
CA TYR A 16 22.27 18.44 20.13
C TYR A 16 22.50 16.96 20.47
N THR A 17 22.98 16.66 21.68
CA THR A 17 23.20 15.26 22.10
C THR A 17 21.91 14.45 22.23
N LEU A 18 20.80 15.07 22.64
CA LEU A 18 19.50 14.40 22.76
C LEU A 18 18.88 14.10 21.39
N VAL A 19 19.09 14.99 20.41
CA VAL A 19 18.65 14.78 19.03
C VAL A 19 19.50 13.73 18.33
N SER A 20 20.82 13.71 18.54
CA SER A 20 21.71 12.73 17.89
C SER A 20 21.52 11.31 18.39
N GLN A 21 21.11 11.13 19.65
CA GLN A 21 20.77 9.84 20.23
C GLN A 21 19.35 9.36 19.88
N GLY A 22 18.56 10.16 19.15
CA GLY A 22 17.21 9.79 18.73
C GLY A 22 16.19 9.71 19.89
N VAL A 23 16.49 10.31 21.04
CA VAL A 23 15.57 10.37 22.18
C VAL A 23 14.45 11.40 21.92
N VAL A 24 14.73 12.39 21.07
CA VAL A 24 13.80 13.44 20.66
C VAL A 24 13.56 13.34 19.16
N ASP A 25 12.40 12.80 18.78
CA ASP A 25 11.94 12.84 17.39
C ASP A 25 11.55 14.27 17.03
N LEU A 26 12.30 14.90 16.12
CA LEU A 26 11.93 16.18 15.53
C LEU A 26 11.01 15.91 14.32
N PRO A 27 9.68 16.09 14.45
CA PRO A 27 8.73 15.70 13.40
C PRO A 27 8.95 16.46 12.08
N VAL A 28 9.57 17.64 12.14
CA VAL A 28 9.86 18.51 10.98
C VAL A 28 10.93 17.93 10.06
N LEU A 29 11.87 17.13 10.58
CA LEU A 29 12.93 16.49 9.80
C LEU A 29 12.52 15.10 9.27
N SER A 30 11.77 14.33 10.06
CA SER A 30 11.29 13.00 9.65
C SER A 30 10.29 13.04 8.50
N GLN A 31 9.50 14.10 8.38
CA GLN A 31 8.54 14.26 7.28
C GLN A 31 9.17 14.50 5.91
N LYS A 32 10.41 15.02 5.83
CA LYS A 32 11.08 15.25 4.53
C LYS A 32 11.77 14.01 3.99
N ILE A 33 12.13 13.05 4.84
CA ILE A 33 12.83 11.81 4.46
C ILE A 33 11.84 10.67 4.20
N ALA A 34 10.64 10.71 4.79
CA ALA A 34 9.62 9.67 4.65
C ALA A 34 8.74 9.76 3.39
N THR A 35 9.03 10.66 2.44
CA THR A 35 8.19 10.92 1.26
C THR A 35 8.68 10.20 0.01
N GLN A 36 9.01 8.93 0.14
CA GLN A 36 8.89 7.99 -0.99
C GLN A 36 8.11 6.80 -0.47
N LYS A 37 6.78 6.94 -0.48
CA LYS A 37 5.87 5.82 -0.33
C LYS A 37 6.07 4.96 -1.58
N GLU A 38 6.94 3.95 -1.49
CA GLU A 38 7.11 2.97 -2.56
C GLU A 38 5.74 2.38 -2.85
N VAL A 39 5.16 2.76 -3.99
CA VAL A 39 3.90 2.21 -4.44
C VAL A 39 4.21 0.78 -4.88
N LYS A 40 4.06 -0.15 -3.94
CA LYS A 40 4.16 -1.59 -4.20
C LYS A 40 2.94 -2.00 -5.01
N VAL A 41 3.05 -1.90 -6.33
CA VAL A 41 2.04 -2.42 -7.25
C VAL A 41 2.19 -3.94 -7.27
N GLU A 42 1.33 -4.65 -6.56
CA GLU A 42 1.26 -6.11 -6.64
C GLU A 42 0.60 -6.47 -7.97
N LEU A 43 1.42 -6.89 -8.95
CA LEU A 43 0.93 -7.46 -10.20
C LEU A 43 0.25 -8.79 -9.89
N LYS A 44 -1.08 -8.77 -9.78
CA LYS A 44 -1.90 -9.99 -9.66
C LYS A 44 -1.86 -10.72 -11.00
N SER A 45 -0.93 -11.66 -11.15
CA SER A 45 -0.73 -12.47 -12.35
C SER A 45 -1.55 -13.76 -12.34
N GLU A 46 -2.81 -13.72 -11.90
CA GLU A 46 -3.70 -14.87 -12.08
C GLU A 46 -4.50 -14.70 -13.37
N TYR A 47 -3.96 -15.27 -14.46
CA TYR A 47 -4.75 -15.53 -15.65
C TYR A 47 -5.72 -16.69 -15.34
N LYS A 48 -6.98 -16.36 -15.04
CA LYS A 48 -8.05 -17.35 -15.01
C LYS A 48 -8.41 -17.70 -16.45
N ASN A 49 -8.10 -18.93 -16.85
CA ASN A 49 -8.45 -19.45 -18.17
C ASN A 49 -9.97 -19.38 -18.37
N PRO A 50 -10.50 -18.54 -19.30
CA PRO A 50 -11.94 -18.43 -19.55
C PRO A 50 -12.48 -19.62 -20.36
N PHE A 51 -11.62 -20.57 -20.72
CA PHE A 51 -11.95 -21.80 -21.42
C PHE A 51 -11.84 -23.03 -20.51
N ASP A 52 -11.86 -22.88 -19.18
CA ASP A 52 -12.00 -24.03 -18.28
C ASP A 52 -13.37 -24.68 -18.53
N ALA A 53 -13.35 -25.94 -18.94
CA ALA A 53 -14.52 -26.74 -19.29
C ALA A 53 -15.57 -26.79 -18.15
N ASN A 54 -15.15 -26.62 -16.90
CA ASN A 54 -16.05 -26.57 -15.73
C ASN A 54 -16.71 -25.20 -15.53
N THR A 55 -16.25 -24.16 -16.24
CA THR A 55 -16.76 -22.78 -16.16
C THR A 55 -17.33 -22.27 -17.49
N GLN A 56 -17.31 -23.12 -18.53
CA GLN A 56 -17.60 -22.69 -19.89
C GLN A 56 -19.10 -22.70 -20.21
N TYR A 57 -19.44 -21.88 -21.22
CA TYR A 57 -20.75 -21.64 -21.83
C TYR A 57 -21.77 -22.80 -21.64
N VAL A 58 -22.76 -22.56 -20.78
CA VAL A 58 -23.96 -23.40 -20.70
C VAL A 58 -24.83 -23.04 -21.90
N ASN A 59 -25.12 -23.99 -22.77
CA ASN A 59 -26.05 -23.77 -23.88
C ASN A 59 -27.44 -23.47 -23.31
N PRO A 60 -27.99 -22.25 -23.48
CA PRO A 60 -29.29 -21.88 -22.92
C PRO A 60 -30.47 -22.58 -23.60
N PHE A 61 -30.21 -23.31 -24.70
CA PHE A 61 -31.21 -24.10 -25.42
C PHE A 61 -31.03 -25.61 -25.18
N SER A 62 -30.16 -26.02 -24.26
CA SER A 62 -30.01 -27.44 -23.90
C SER A 62 -31.30 -28.06 -23.36
N GLU A 63 -32.14 -27.26 -22.72
CA GLU A 63 -33.46 -27.66 -22.20
C GLU A 63 -34.62 -27.24 -23.13
N TYR A 64 -34.35 -26.58 -24.26
CA TYR A 64 -35.41 -26.12 -25.16
C TYR A 64 -36.04 -27.31 -25.88
N GLN A 65 -37.30 -27.57 -25.57
CA GLN A 65 -38.13 -28.53 -26.29
C GLN A 65 -38.73 -27.84 -27.52
N ASN A 66 -38.52 -28.42 -28.70
CA ASN A 66 -39.08 -27.89 -29.93
C ASN A 66 -40.61 -28.12 -29.95
N PRO A 67 -41.44 -27.07 -30.07
CA PRO A 67 -42.89 -27.19 -30.01
C PRO A 67 -43.49 -27.97 -31.20
N PHE A 68 -42.70 -28.28 -32.22
CA PHE A 68 -43.13 -29.05 -33.39
C PHE A 68 -42.80 -30.54 -33.30
N ASP A 69 -42.04 -30.99 -32.29
CA ASP A 69 -41.68 -32.42 -32.12
C ASP A 69 -42.89 -33.30 -31.80
N ALA A 70 -43.99 -32.72 -31.32
CA ALA A 70 -45.23 -33.42 -30.97
C ALA A 70 -46.24 -33.53 -32.13
N LEU A 71 -45.86 -33.14 -33.35
CA LEU A 71 -46.75 -33.07 -34.52
C LEU A 71 -46.43 -34.10 -35.62
N GLU A 72 -45.52 -35.06 -35.38
CA GLU A 72 -45.30 -36.23 -36.26
C GLU A 72 -46.25 -37.39 -35.98
#